data_AF-A0A6I8NFD2-F1
#
_entry.id   AF-A0A6I8NFD2-F1
#
_cell.length_a   1.000
_cell.length_b   1.000
_cell.length_c   1.000
_cell.angle_alpha   90.00
_cell.angle_beta   90.00
_cell.angle_gamma   90.00
#
_symmetry.space_group_name_H-M   'P 1'
#
loop_
_entity.id
_entity.type
_entity.pdbx_description
1 polymer ?
#
loop_
_entity_poly.entity_id
_entity_poly.type
_entity_poly.pdbx_seq_one_letter_code
_entity_poly.pdbx_strand_id
1 'polypeptide(L)'
;MTVTLYTYPENWRAFKALIAAQYSGAQIRVLSTPPQFHFGQTNRTPEFLRKFPAGKVPAFEGDDGFCVFESNAIAHYVSNEELRGSTPEAAAQVVQWVSFADSDIVPPASTWVFPTLGIMHHNKQATENAKEEVKRVLGLLDAHLKTRTFLVGERVTLADITVACTLLWLYKQVLEPSFRQAFPNTNRWFLTCIHQPQFDAKKFAESQPKKEAPKKEKGQREEKQKAQAEKKEEKKAAPAPEEELDECEQALASEPKAKDPFAHLPKSTFVLDEFKRKYSNEDTLTVALPYFWEHLDRDGYSLWYAEYRFPEELCQTFMSCNLITGMFQRLDKLRKNAFASVILFGTSNNSSISGVWVFRGQELAFPLSPDWQVDYESYTWRKLDPGSEETRVLVREYFSWEGAFQHVGKAFCQGKIFK
;
A
#
# COMPACT_ATOMS: atom_id res chain seq x y z
N MET A 1 -14.93 -7.64 -36.69
CA MET A 1 -14.37 -6.32 -36.36
C MET A 1 -13.04 -6.57 -35.69
N THR A 2 -11.94 -6.18 -36.31
CA THR A 2 -10.62 -6.24 -35.66
C THR A 2 -10.46 -4.94 -34.89
N VAL A 3 -9.85 -5.01 -33.71
CA VAL A 3 -9.73 -3.86 -32.82
C VAL A 3 -8.34 -3.83 -32.23
N THR A 4 -7.79 -2.64 -32.02
CA THR A 4 -6.44 -2.46 -31.48
C THR A 4 -6.50 -2.11 -30.00
N LEU A 5 -5.76 -2.84 -29.18
CA LEU A 5 -5.63 -2.61 -27.74
C LEU A 5 -4.19 -2.24 -27.39
N TYR A 6 -3.98 -1.02 -26.91
CA TYR A 6 -2.69 -0.53 -26.43
C TYR A 6 -2.54 -0.79 -24.94
N THR A 7 -1.45 -1.44 -24.52
CA THR A 7 -1.17 -1.72 -23.10
C THR A 7 0.30 -2.04 -22.87
N TYR A 8 0.81 -2.03 -21.63
CA TYR A 8 2.04 -2.75 -21.29
C TYR A 8 1.74 -4.26 -21.09
N PRO A 9 2.74 -5.15 -21.21
CA PRO A 9 2.59 -6.59 -20.98
C PRO A 9 2.14 -6.90 -19.54
N GLU A 10 1.47 -8.04 -19.32
CA GLU A 10 1.02 -8.49 -17.99
C GLU A 10 0.14 -7.51 -17.19
N ASN A 11 -0.57 -6.62 -17.91
CA ASN A 11 -1.54 -5.71 -17.32
C ASN A 11 -2.88 -6.42 -17.03
N TRP A 12 -3.18 -6.68 -15.76
CA TRP A 12 -4.44 -7.29 -15.34
C TRP A 12 -5.68 -6.51 -15.81
N ARG A 13 -5.56 -5.19 -16.01
CA ARG A 13 -6.66 -4.37 -16.53
C ARG A 13 -6.97 -4.69 -17.99
N ALA A 14 -5.95 -4.99 -18.78
CA ALA A 14 -6.11 -5.40 -20.18
C ALA A 14 -6.67 -6.83 -20.28
N PHE A 15 -6.31 -7.72 -19.33
CA PHE A 15 -6.83 -9.09 -19.31
C PHE A 15 -8.35 -9.14 -19.27
N LYS A 16 -9.01 -8.20 -18.58
CA LYS A 16 -10.49 -8.11 -18.56
C LYS A 16 -11.08 -8.07 -19.97
N ALA A 17 -10.57 -7.20 -20.83
CA ALA A 17 -11.04 -7.07 -22.21
C ALA A 17 -10.64 -8.27 -23.08
N LEU A 18 -9.43 -8.82 -22.89
CA LEU A 18 -8.95 -9.97 -23.65
C LEU A 18 -9.77 -11.24 -23.35
N ILE A 19 -10.08 -11.49 -22.08
CA ILE A 19 -10.91 -12.62 -21.66
C ILE A 19 -12.34 -12.43 -22.15
N ALA A 20 -12.91 -11.23 -22.00
CA ALA A 20 -14.23 -10.91 -22.53
C ALA A 20 -14.33 -11.17 -24.04
N ALA A 21 -13.28 -10.81 -24.79
CA ALA A 21 -13.20 -11.06 -26.23
C ALA A 21 -13.15 -12.57 -26.58
N GLN A 22 -12.54 -13.42 -25.75
CA GLN A 22 -12.58 -14.88 -25.95
C GLN A 22 -14.02 -15.43 -25.86
N TYR A 23 -14.86 -14.85 -25.01
CA TYR A 23 -16.27 -15.25 -24.90
C TYR A 23 -17.16 -14.67 -26.00
N SER A 24 -16.90 -13.44 -26.44
CA SER A 24 -17.72 -12.76 -27.44
C SER A 24 -17.32 -13.07 -28.89
N GLY A 25 -16.09 -13.56 -29.11
CA GLY A 25 -15.50 -13.75 -30.43
C GLY A 25 -14.87 -12.48 -31.04
N ALA A 26 -14.76 -11.39 -30.26
CA ALA A 26 -14.11 -10.16 -30.72
C ALA A 26 -12.62 -10.38 -31.02
N GLN A 27 -12.12 -9.82 -32.13
CA GLN A 27 -10.74 -10.01 -32.57
C GLN A 27 -9.86 -8.84 -32.10
N ILE A 28 -9.11 -9.04 -31.01
CA ILE A 28 -8.26 -7.99 -30.43
C ILE A 28 -6.79 -8.18 -30.87
N ARG A 29 -6.25 -7.16 -31.55
CA ARG A 29 -4.81 -7.00 -31.80
C ARG A 29 -4.18 -6.21 -30.66
N VAL A 30 -3.33 -6.86 -29.87
CA VAL A 30 -2.64 -6.22 -28.74
C VAL A 30 -1.32 -5.60 -29.21
N LEU A 31 -1.15 -4.30 -28.97
CA LEU A 31 0.10 -3.58 -29.17
C LEU A 31 0.69 -3.26 -27.80
N SER A 32 1.76 -3.98 -27.42
CA SER A 32 2.35 -3.88 -26.09
C SER A 32 3.87 -3.79 -26.01
N THR A 33 4.55 -3.84 -27.15
CA THR A 33 6.00 -3.79 -27.24
C THR A 33 6.43 -2.77 -28.31
N PRO A 34 7.65 -2.21 -28.20
CA PRO A 34 8.23 -1.40 -29.26
C PRO A 34 8.38 -2.19 -30.58
N PRO A 35 8.31 -1.54 -31.75
CA PRO A 35 8.10 -0.10 -31.95
C PRO A 35 6.64 0.35 -31.85
N GLN A 36 5.67 -0.58 -31.81
CA GLN A 36 4.24 -0.23 -31.92
C GLN A 36 3.69 0.44 -30.66
N PHE A 37 4.19 0.06 -29.48
CA PHE A 37 3.82 0.70 -28.22
C PHE A 37 4.96 0.65 -27.21
N HIS A 38 5.40 1.82 -26.75
CA HIS A 38 6.38 1.94 -25.67
C HIS A 38 5.76 2.69 -24.49
N PHE A 39 5.50 1.97 -23.40
CA PHE A 39 4.88 2.52 -22.20
C PHE A 39 5.74 3.64 -21.58
N GLY A 40 5.09 4.74 -21.21
CA GLY A 40 5.74 5.96 -20.73
C GLY A 40 6.11 6.94 -21.84
N GLN A 41 6.17 6.50 -23.10
CA GLN A 41 6.47 7.36 -24.27
C GLN A 41 5.27 7.48 -25.20
N THR A 42 4.81 6.37 -25.81
CA THR A 42 3.72 6.38 -26.79
C THR A 42 2.43 6.96 -26.19
N ASN A 43 2.08 6.61 -24.94
CA ASN A 43 0.88 7.11 -24.27
C ASN A 43 0.99 8.58 -23.80
N ARG A 44 2.11 9.25 -24.07
CA ARG A 44 2.35 10.67 -23.76
C ARG A 44 2.43 11.53 -25.02
N THR A 45 2.42 10.95 -26.23
CA THR A 45 2.52 11.74 -27.46
C THR A 45 1.21 12.47 -27.76
N PRO A 46 1.24 13.62 -28.46
CA PRO A 46 0.04 14.35 -28.84
C PRO A 46 -0.96 13.52 -29.65
N GLU A 47 -0.48 12.63 -30.52
CA GLU A 47 -1.31 11.77 -31.36
C GLU A 47 -2.12 10.77 -30.52
N PHE A 48 -1.50 10.19 -29.49
CA PHE A 48 -2.16 9.28 -28.57
C PHE A 48 -3.14 10.02 -27.67
N LEU A 49 -2.73 11.16 -27.09
CA LEU A 49 -3.56 11.96 -26.20
C LEU A 49 -4.81 12.54 -26.90
N ARG A 50 -4.73 12.81 -28.21
CA ARG A 50 -5.89 13.22 -29.01
C ARG A 50 -6.99 12.15 -29.06
N LYS A 51 -6.62 10.86 -29.04
CA LYS A 51 -7.57 9.73 -29.00
C LYS A 51 -7.92 9.33 -27.58
N PHE A 52 -6.95 9.44 -26.66
CA PHE A 52 -7.02 8.95 -25.29
C PHE A 52 -6.56 10.04 -24.31
N PRO A 53 -7.44 10.99 -23.95
CA PRO A 53 -7.07 12.19 -23.19
C PRO A 53 -6.46 11.90 -21.81
N ALA A 54 -6.80 10.77 -21.19
CA ALA A 54 -6.26 10.37 -19.90
C ALA A 54 -4.77 9.95 -19.96
N GLY A 55 -4.21 9.64 -21.14
CA GLY A 55 -2.84 9.15 -21.28
C GLY A 55 -2.57 7.82 -20.56
N LYS A 56 -3.62 7.06 -20.24
CA LYS A 56 -3.58 5.78 -19.53
C LYS A 56 -3.76 4.60 -20.48
N VAL A 57 -3.42 3.41 -20.01
CA VAL A 57 -3.69 2.13 -20.68
C VAL A 57 -4.35 1.13 -19.72
N PRO A 58 -5.19 0.19 -20.20
CA PRO A 58 -5.49 -0.11 -21.61
C PRO A 58 -6.26 1.00 -22.33
N ALA A 59 -5.99 1.15 -23.63
CA ALA A 59 -6.68 2.06 -24.53
C ALA A 59 -7.07 1.31 -25.81
N PHE A 60 -8.25 1.60 -26.36
CA PHE A 60 -8.87 0.84 -27.44
C PHE A 60 -9.19 1.72 -28.63
N GLU A 61 -8.87 1.26 -29.83
CA GLU A 61 -9.27 1.87 -31.10
C GLU A 61 -9.84 0.80 -32.04
N GLY A 62 -11.10 0.98 -32.46
CA GLY A 62 -11.72 0.17 -33.51
C GLY A 62 -11.22 0.56 -34.91
N ASP A 63 -11.32 -0.36 -35.86
CA ASP A 63 -10.93 -0.11 -37.25
C ASP A 63 -11.74 1.03 -37.92
N ASP A 64 -12.91 1.35 -37.36
CA ASP A 64 -13.79 2.46 -37.76
C ASP A 64 -13.40 3.82 -37.12
N GLY A 65 -12.34 3.84 -36.31
CA GLY A 65 -11.87 5.01 -35.57
C GLY A 65 -12.56 5.25 -34.23
N PHE A 66 -13.50 4.37 -33.82
CA PHE A 66 -14.12 4.49 -32.50
C PHE A 66 -13.10 4.22 -31.38
N CYS A 67 -12.95 5.19 -30.46
CA CYS A 67 -11.96 5.14 -29.39
C CYS A 67 -12.63 5.00 -28.02
N VAL A 68 -12.08 4.11 -27.18
CA VAL A 68 -12.51 3.93 -25.78
C VAL A 68 -11.28 3.92 -24.86
N PHE A 69 -11.35 4.68 -23.78
CA PHE A 69 -10.42 4.58 -22.65
C PHE A 69 -11.18 4.10 -21.40
N GLU A 70 -10.45 3.74 -20.34
CA GLU A 70 -10.93 3.00 -19.16
C GLU A 70 -11.20 1.50 -19.39
N SER A 71 -10.56 0.66 -18.57
CA SER A 71 -10.56 -0.79 -18.76
C SER A 71 -11.93 -1.45 -18.66
N ASN A 72 -12.82 -0.94 -17.80
CA ASN A 72 -14.18 -1.47 -17.67
C ASN A 72 -15.03 -1.17 -18.91
N ALA A 73 -14.91 0.04 -19.45
CA ALA A 73 -15.63 0.45 -20.66
C ALA A 73 -15.16 -0.36 -21.87
N ILE A 74 -13.85 -0.59 -22.00
CA ILE A 74 -13.29 -1.43 -23.06
C ILE A 74 -13.79 -2.88 -22.93
N ALA A 75 -13.72 -3.46 -21.73
CA ALA A 75 -14.20 -4.82 -21.48
C ALA A 75 -15.71 -4.95 -21.77
N HIS A 76 -16.50 -3.96 -21.38
CA HIS A 76 -17.92 -3.88 -21.72
C HIS A 76 -18.13 -3.81 -23.23
N TYR A 77 -17.43 -2.94 -23.93
CA TYR A 77 -17.59 -2.75 -25.38
C TYR A 77 -17.30 -4.03 -26.18
N VAL A 78 -16.25 -4.77 -25.82
CA VAL A 78 -15.90 -6.04 -26.50
C VAL A 78 -16.67 -7.26 -26.01
N SER A 79 -17.54 -7.12 -25.01
CA SER A 79 -18.39 -8.20 -24.49
C SER A 79 -19.63 -8.46 -25.35
N ASN A 80 -20.25 -9.63 -25.19
CA ASN A 80 -21.60 -9.92 -25.68
C ASN A 80 -22.65 -9.57 -24.61
N GLU A 81 -23.93 -9.71 -24.94
CA GLU A 81 -25.06 -9.42 -24.03
C GLU A 81 -25.00 -10.25 -22.74
N GLU A 82 -24.72 -11.55 -22.85
CA GLU A 82 -24.64 -12.45 -21.70
C GLU A 82 -23.56 -12.04 -20.68
N LEU A 83 -22.39 -11.59 -21.16
CA LEU A 83 -21.34 -11.09 -20.28
C LEU A 83 -21.71 -9.77 -19.58
N ARG A 84 -22.54 -8.95 -20.22
CA ARG A 84 -23.02 -7.66 -19.70
C ARG A 84 -24.23 -7.83 -18.76
N GLY A 85 -24.93 -8.96 -18.87
CA GLY A 85 -26.17 -9.27 -18.16
C GLY A 85 -27.38 -9.09 -19.08
N SER A 86 -28.07 -10.19 -19.38
CA SER A 86 -29.19 -10.23 -20.33
C SER A 86 -30.52 -9.68 -19.78
N THR A 87 -30.58 -9.34 -18.50
CA THR A 87 -31.72 -8.65 -17.89
C THR A 87 -31.24 -7.40 -17.15
N PRO A 88 -32.11 -6.40 -16.90
CA PRO A 88 -31.75 -5.21 -16.12
C PRO A 88 -31.17 -5.56 -14.74
N GLU A 89 -31.70 -6.57 -14.07
CA GLU A 89 -31.24 -7.02 -12.76
C GLU A 89 -29.85 -7.65 -12.85
N ALA A 90 -29.62 -8.52 -13.84
CA ALA A 90 -28.30 -9.12 -14.07
C ALA A 90 -27.25 -8.06 -14.44
N ALA A 91 -27.61 -7.10 -15.30
CA ALA A 91 -26.74 -6.00 -15.69
C ALA A 91 -26.37 -5.12 -14.49
N ALA A 92 -27.34 -4.80 -13.62
CA ALA A 92 -27.09 -4.07 -12.39
C ALA A 92 -26.15 -4.83 -11.45
N GLN A 93 -26.31 -6.14 -11.31
CA GLN A 93 -25.41 -6.98 -10.51
C GLN A 93 -23.99 -7.05 -11.10
N VAL A 94 -23.86 -7.08 -12.43
CA VAL A 94 -22.55 -6.99 -13.08
C VAL A 94 -21.86 -5.67 -12.75
N VAL A 95 -22.58 -4.54 -12.86
CA VAL A 95 -22.05 -3.22 -12.48
C VAL A 95 -21.66 -3.15 -11.01
N GLN A 96 -22.46 -3.76 -10.12
CA GLN A 96 -22.18 -3.84 -8.68
C GLN A 96 -20.82 -4.49 -8.41
N TRP A 97 -20.58 -5.67 -8.98
CA TRP A 97 -19.33 -6.41 -8.75
C TRP A 97 -18.12 -5.77 -9.43
N VAL A 98 -18.31 -5.17 -10.60
CA VAL A 98 -17.24 -4.39 -11.27
C VAL A 98 -16.85 -3.19 -10.42
N SER A 99 -17.83 -2.45 -9.89
CA SER A 99 -17.59 -1.29 -9.02
C SER A 99 -16.92 -1.71 -7.71
N PHE A 100 -17.43 -2.76 -7.06
CA PHE A 100 -16.85 -3.34 -5.85
C PHE A 100 -15.38 -3.75 -6.05
N ALA A 101 -15.04 -4.33 -7.20
CA ALA A 101 -13.67 -4.70 -7.50
C ALA A 101 -12.73 -3.46 -7.51
N ASP A 102 -13.17 -2.37 -8.13
CA ASP A 102 -12.36 -1.14 -8.21
C ASP A 102 -12.28 -0.37 -6.88
N SER A 103 -13.36 -0.36 -6.08
CA SER A 103 -13.41 0.39 -4.81
C SER A 103 -12.83 -0.38 -3.62
N ASP A 104 -13.09 -1.68 -3.52
CA ASP A 104 -12.83 -2.45 -2.30
C ASP A 104 -11.68 -3.46 -2.48
N ILE A 105 -11.43 -3.94 -3.70
CA ILE A 105 -10.38 -4.95 -3.94
C ILE A 105 -9.08 -4.29 -4.38
N VAL A 106 -9.13 -3.42 -5.39
CA VAL A 106 -7.93 -2.83 -6.01
C VAL A 106 -7.06 -2.06 -5.01
N PRO A 107 -7.58 -1.21 -4.11
CA PRO A 107 -6.74 -0.46 -3.18
C PRO A 107 -5.94 -1.36 -2.22
N PRO A 108 -6.56 -2.27 -1.42
CA PRO A 108 -5.79 -3.12 -0.51
C PRO A 108 -4.94 -4.16 -1.26
N ALA A 109 -5.40 -4.68 -2.40
CA ALA A 109 -4.59 -5.56 -3.25
C ALA A 109 -3.30 -4.86 -3.72
N SER A 110 -3.39 -3.60 -4.15
CA SER A 110 -2.24 -2.83 -4.60
C SER A 110 -1.28 -2.55 -3.44
N THR A 111 -1.79 -2.14 -2.28
CA THR A 111 -0.99 -1.88 -1.08
C THR A 111 -0.20 -3.11 -0.63
N TRP A 112 -0.79 -4.30 -0.68
CA TRP A 112 -0.12 -5.54 -0.26
C TRP A 112 0.82 -6.10 -1.34
N VAL A 113 0.43 -6.10 -2.61
CA VAL A 113 1.19 -6.75 -3.69
C VAL A 113 2.34 -5.88 -4.20
N PHE A 114 2.16 -4.57 -4.38
CA PHE A 114 3.19 -3.73 -5.04
C PHE A 114 4.56 -3.75 -4.37
N PRO A 115 4.67 -3.82 -3.02
CA PRO A 115 5.95 -4.03 -2.37
C PRO A 115 6.64 -5.36 -2.74
N THR A 116 5.88 -6.44 -2.91
CA THR A 116 6.43 -7.76 -3.31
C THR A 116 6.98 -7.77 -4.73
N LEU A 117 6.55 -6.82 -5.56
CA LEU A 117 6.99 -6.65 -6.95
C LEU A 117 8.08 -5.56 -7.09
N GLY A 118 8.50 -4.93 -5.99
CA GLY A 118 9.47 -3.83 -6.00
C GLY A 118 8.94 -2.53 -6.61
N ILE A 119 7.61 -2.38 -6.77
CA ILE A 119 6.98 -1.18 -7.34
C ILE A 119 6.86 -0.07 -6.30
N MET A 120 6.62 -0.43 -5.04
CA MET A 120 6.52 0.50 -3.91
C MET A 120 7.36 -0.02 -2.74
N HIS A 121 7.73 0.86 -1.81
CA HIS A 121 8.37 0.43 -0.57
C HIS A 121 7.35 -0.29 0.35
N HIS A 122 7.82 -1.29 1.09
CA HIS A 122 6.99 -2.01 2.04
C HIS A 122 6.72 -1.16 3.29
N ASN A 123 5.44 -0.92 3.61
CA ASN A 123 5.02 -0.31 4.86
C ASN A 123 4.26 -1.35 5.69
N LYS A 124 4.78 -1.70 6.87
CA LYS A 124 4.22 -2.78 7.70
C LYS A 124 2.76 -2.50 8.11
N GLN A 125 2.47 -1.31 8.63
CA GLN A 125 1.12 -0.96 9.09
C GLN A 125 0.10 -0.96 7.93
N ALA A 126 0.46 -0.37 6.80
CA ALA A 126 -0.40 -0.34 5.62
C ALA A 126 -0.63 -1.76 5.07
N THR A 127 0.40 -2.61 5.11
CA THR A 127 0.31 -4.00 4.67
C THR A 127 -0.59 -4.83 5.59
N GLU A 128 -0.47 -4.69 6.92
CA GLU A 128 -1.36 -5.37 7.87
C GLU A 128 -2.82 -4.90 7.74
N ASN A 129 -3.05 -3.60 7.58
CA ASN A 129 -4.40 -3.08 7.31
C ASN A 129 -4.95 -3.63 5.99
N ALA A 130 -4.12 -3.71 4.94
CA ALA A 130 -4.51 -4.26 3.65
C ALA A 130 -4.83 -5.76 3.74
N LYS A 131 -4.09 -6.53 4.55
CA LYS A 131 -4.38 -7.95 4.80
C LYS A 131 -5.76 -8.13 5.42
N GLU A 132 -6.10 -7.35 6.44
CA GLU A 132 -7.41 -7.41 7.09
C GLU A 132 -8.55 -7.02 6.12
N GLU A 133 -8.34 -5.99 5.30
CA GLU A 133 -9.31 -5.60 4.29
C GLU A 133 -9.48 -6.69 3.21
N VAL A 134 -8.39 -7.33 2.78
CA VAL A 134 -8.46 -8.48 1.86
C VAL A 134 -9.20 -9.66 2.52
N LYS A 135 -8.98 -9.95 3.81
CA LYS A 135 -9.77 -10.97 4.53
C LYS A 135 -11.26 -10.64 4.51
N ARG A 136 -11.63 -9.38 4.75
CA ARG A 136 -13.03 -8.91 4.69
C ARG A 136 -13.64 -9.14 3.32
N VAL A 137 -12.94 -8.74 2.26
CA VAL A 137 -13.35 -8.96 0.85
C VAL A 137 -13.52 -10.45 0.55
N LEU A 138 -12.53 -11.28 0.89
CA LEU A 138 -12.57 -12.72 0.63
C LEU A 138 -13.71 -13.40 1.40
N GLY A 139 -13.99 -12.96 2.63
CA GLY A 139 -15.11 -13.46 3.43
C GLY A 139 -16.48 -13.05 2.87
N LEU A 140 -16.62 -11.83 2.36
CA LEU A 140 -17.84 -11.38 1.68
C LEU A 140 -18.11 -12.22 0.42
N LEU A 141 -17.08 -12.43 -0.40
CA LEU A 141 -17.17 -13.28 -1.58
C LEU A 141 -17.51 -14.73 -1.18
N ASP A 142 -16.90 -15.24 -0.11
CA ASP A 142 -17.10 -16.63 0.32
C ASP A 142 -18.56 -16.89 0.70
N ALA A 143 -19.14 -15.96 1.46
CA ALA A 143 -20.55 -16.00 1.84
C ALA A 143 -21.47 -15.92 0.61
N HIS A 144 -21.19 -15.02 -0.35
CA HIS A 144 -21.99 -14.88 -1.57
C HIS A 144 -21.92 -16.13 -2.46
N LEU A 145 -20.74 -16.75 -2.55
CA LEU A 145 -20.44 -17.89 -3.41
C LEU A 145 -20.79 -19.25 -2.77
N LYS A 146 -21.26 -19.28 -1.53
CA LYS A 146 -21.61 -20.52 -0.81
C LYS A 146 -22.59 -21.42 -1.59
N THR A 147 -23.56 -20.82 -2.28
CA THR A 147 -24.58 -21.55 -3.05
C THR A 147 -24.61 -21.15 -4.52
N ARG A 148 -23.53 -20.55 -5.02
CA ARG A 148 -23.44 -20.04 -6.40
C ARG A 148 -22.22 -20.59 -7.10
N THR A 149 -22.31 -20.79 -8.41
CA THR A 149 -21.14 -21.17 -9.21
C THR A 149 -20.33 -19.95 -9.62
N PHE A 150 -21.03 -18.87 -10.00
CA PHE A 150 -20.48 -17.60 -10.46
C PHE A 150 -21.18 -16.43 -9.75
N LEU A 151 -20.64 -15.22 -9.86
CA LEU A 151 -21.16 -14.07 -9.14
C LEU A 151 -22.59 -13.66 -9.56
N VAL A 152 -22.93 -13.87 -10.84
CA VAL A 152 -24.20 -13.46 -11.44
C VAL A 152 -24.75 -14.57 -12.34
N GLY A 153 -26.03 -14.93 -12.18
CA GLY A 153 -26.79 -15.72 -13.16
C GLY A 153 -26.27 -17.13 -13.49
N GLU A 154 -25.50 -17.77 -12.60
CA GLU A 154 -24.91 -19.12 -12.78
C GLU A 154 -24.08 -19.31 -14.06
N ARG A 155 -23.52 -18.21 -14.61
CA ARG A 155 -22.59 -18.23 -15.74
C ARG A 155 -21.51 -17.17 -15.57
N VAL A 156 -20.40 -17.30 -16.30
CA VAL A 156 -19.36 -16.26 -16.32
C VAL A 156 -19.94 -14.98 -16.90
N THR A 157 -19.74 -13.88 -16.18
CA THR A 157 -20.05 -12.51 -16.63
C THR A 157 -18.83 -11.60 -16.45
N LEU A 158 -18.95 -10.33 -16.84
CA LEU A 158 -17.93 -9.32 -16.53
C LEU A 158 -17.69 -9.14 -15.03
N ALA A 159 -18.65 -9.52 -14.17
CA ALA A 159 -18.41 -9.57 -12.72
C ALA A 159 -17.27 -10.53 -12.40
N ASP A 160 -17.37 -11.78 -12.87
CA ASP A 160 -16.38 -12.82 -12.58
C ASP A 160 -15.02 -12.48 -13.17
N ILE A 161 -15.00 -12.03 -14.44
CA ILE A 161 -13.78 -11.64 -15.14
C ILE A 161 -13.06 -10.51 -14.39
N THR A 162 -13.80 -9.49 -13.96
CA THR A 162 -13.21 -8.32 -13.29
C THR A 162 -12.71 -8.66 -11.89
N VAL A 163 -13.51 -9.35 -11.08
CA VAL A 163 -13.11 -9.73 -9.71
C VAL A 163 -11.94 -10.72 -9.75
N ALA A 164 -11.93 -11.68 -10.68
CA ALA A 164 -10.81 -12.63 -10.81
C ALA A 164 -9.53 -11.92 -11.26
N CYS A 165 -9.60 -10.98 -12.21
CA CYS A 165 -8.42 -10.22 -12.65
C CYS A 165 -7.84 -9.32 -11.55
N THR A 166 -8.68 -8.72 -10.70
CA THR A 166 -8.23 -7.87 -9.58
C THR A 166 -7.59 -8.70 -8.47
N LEU A 167 -8.07 -9.93 -8.23
CA LEU A 167 -7.49 -10.85 -7.24
C LEU A 167 -6.25 -11.60 -7.74
N LEU A 168 -5.98 -11.61 -9.05
CA LEU A 168 -4.91 -12.42 -9.65
C LEU A 168 -3.56 -12.27 -8.96
N TRP A 169 -3.11 -11.03 -8.77
CA TRP A 169 -1.80 -10.75 -8.19
C TRP A 169 -1.74 -11.11 -6.70
N LEU A 170 -2.84 -10.99 -5.96
CA LEU A 170 -2.93 -11.48 -4.58
C LEU A 170 -2.72 -13.00 -4.54
N TYR A 171 -3.42 -13.75 -5.38
CA TYR A 171 -3.29 -15.21 -5.47
C TYR A 171 -1.90 -15.68 -5.92
N LYS A 172 -1.24 -14.93 -6.82
CA LYS A 172 0.13 -15.23 -7.27
C LYS A 172 1.18 -14.95 -6.21
N GLN A 173 1.05 -13.85 -5.46
CA GLN A 173 2.15 -13.33 -4.65
C GLN A 173 2.04 -13.62 -3.16
N VAL A 174 0.84 -13.53 -2.56
CA VAL A 174 0.71 -13.39 -1.10
C VAL A 174 -0.38 -14.24 -0.45
N LEU A 175 -1.38 -14.73 -1.20
CA LEU A 175 -2.42 -15.62 -0.66
C LEU A 175 -1.91 -17.06 -0.58
N GLU A 176 -0.98 -17.29 0.33
CA GLU A 176 -0.50 -18.62 0.70
C GLU A 176 -1.63 -19.51 1.25
N PRO A 177 -1.47 -20.86 1.21
CA PRO A 177 -2.52 -21.80 1.61
C PRO A 177 -3.12 -21.54 3.00
N SER A 178 -2.28 -21.24 4.00
CA SER A 178 -2.67 -20.89 5.37
C SER A 178 -3.59 -19.68 5.43
N PHE A 179 -3.27 -18.60 4.72
CA PHE A 179 -4.06 -17.38 4.71
C PHE A 179 -5.43 -17.60 4.06
N ARG A 180 -5.48 -18.30 2.93
CA ARG A 180 -6.71 -18.45 2.15
C ARG A 180 -7.60 -19.62 2.58
N GLN A 181 -7.13 -20.50 3.46
CA GLN A 181 -7.88 -21.69 3.91
C GLN A 181 -9.28 -21.35 4.46
N ALA A 182 -9.43 -20.19 5.09
CA ALA A 182 -10.71 -19.73 5.65
C ALA A 182 -11.79 -19.38 4.60
N PHE A 183 -11.45 -19.33 3.31
CA PHE A 183 -12.34 -18.88 2.22
C PHE A 183 -12.51 -19.95 1.13
N PRO A 184 -13.02 -21.15 1.46
CA PRO A 184 -13.06 -22.28 0.53
C PRO A 184 -13.93 -22.01 -0.72
N ASN A 185 -15.04 -21.29 -0.60
CA ASN A 185 -15.94 -20.99 -1.72
C ASN A 185 -15.31 -19.97 -2.66
N THR A 186 -14.64 -18.95 -2.11
CA THR A 186 -13.89 -17.97 -2.91
C THR A 186 -12.72 -18.61 -3.64
N ASN A 187 -11.95 -19.48 -2.96
CA ASN A 187 -10.87 -20.24 -3.59
C ASN A 187 -11.39 -21.13 -4.72
N ARG A 188 -12.50 -21.85 -4.47
CA ARG A 188 -13.15 -22.71 -5.47
C ARG A 188 -13.57 -21.90 -6.68
N TRP A 189 -14.28 -20.79 -6.49
CA TRP A 189 -14.73 -19.93 -7.57
C TRP A 189 -13.55 -19.35 -8.38
N PHE A 190 -12.52 -18.84 -7.71
CA PHE A 190 -11.34 -18.28 -8.39
C PHE A 190 -10.67 -19.33 -9.27
N LEU A 191 -10.43 -20.54 -8.73
CA LEU A 191 -9.89 -21.67 -9.48
C LEU A 191 -10.81 -22.12 -10.61
N THR A 192 -12.13 -22.09 -10.43
CA THR A 192 -13.09 -22.38 -11.49
C THR A 192 -13.02 -21.37 -12.63
N CYS A 193 -12.88 -20.07 -12.34
CA CYS A 193 -12.76 -19.02 -13.35
C CYS A 193 -11.45 -19.14 -14.15
N ILE A 194 -10.30 -19.22 -13.47
CA ILE A 194 -9.00 -19.19 -14.15
C ILE A 194 -8.69 -20.47 -14.96
N HIS A 195 -9.44 -21.56 -14.73
CA HIS A 195 -9.35 -22.78 -15.51
C HIS A 195 -10.38 -22.86 -16.64
N GLN A 196 -11.22 -21.84 -16.84
CA GLN A 196 -12.05 -21.77 -18.04
C GLN A 196 -11.16 -21.62 -19.29
N PRO A 197 -11.49 -22.26 -20.43
CA PRO A 197 -10.69 -22.15 -21.65
C PRO A 197 -10.42 -20.72 -22.13
N GLN A 198 -11.35 -19.80 -21.83
CA GLN A 198 -11.29 -18.38 -22.21
C GLN A 198 -10.38 -17.55 -21.31
N PHE A 199 -10.09 -18.01 -20.10
CA PHE A 199 -9.07 -17.42 -19.24
C PHE A 199 -7.74 -18.04 -19.66
N ASP A 200 -6.89 -17.27 -20.35
CA ASP A 200 -5.63 -17.77 -20.93
C ASP A 200 -4.78 -18.52 -19.88
N ALA A 201 -4.81 -19.85 -19.96
CA ALA A 201 -4.24 -20.72 -18.94
C ALA A 201 -2.74 -20.45 -18.72
N LYS A 202 -1.99 -19.97 -19.73
CA LYS A 202 -0.57 -19.67 -19.57
C LYS A 202 -0.29 -18.49 -18.64
N LYS A 203 -1.18 -17.48 -18.61
CA LYS A 203 -1.00 -16.29 -17.75
C LYS A 203 -1.46 -16.51 -16.31
N PHE A 204 -2.37 -17.46 -16.11
CA PHE A 204 -2.97 -17.75 -14.80
C PHE A 204 -2.41 -19.00 -14.10
N ALA A 205 -1.73 -19.92 -14.82
CA ALA A 205 -1.21 -21.18 -14.28
C ALA A 205 -0.11 -21.05 -13.21
N GLU A 206 0.61 -19.92 -13.15
CA GLU A 206 1.67 -19.70 -12.15
C GLU A 206 1.15 -19.50 -10.71
N SER A 207 -0.18 -19.43 -10.51
CA SER A 207 -0.82 -19.24 -9.21
C SER A 207 -0.98 -20.52 -8.36
N GLN A 208 -0.38 -21.63 -8.79
CA GLN A 208 -0.42 -22.92 -8.09
C GLN A 208 0.67 -23.00 -7.01
N PRO A 209 0.37 -23.52 -5.79
CA PRO A 209 1.42 -24.00 -4.91
C PRO A 209 2.10 -25.21 -5.59
N LYS A 210 3.43 -25.21 -5.63
CA LYS A 210 4.20 -26.40 -6.05
C LYS A 210 3.74 -27.56 -5.17
N LYS A 211 3.15 -28.59 -5.76
CA LYS A 211 3.01 -29.90 -5.10
C LYS A 211 4.42 -30.37 -4.77
N GLU A 212 4.82 -30.29 -3.51
CA GLU A 212 6.00 -31.02 -3.04
C GLU A 212 5.70 -32.51 -3.13
N ALA A 213 6.23 -33.14 -4.19
CA ALA A 213 6.29 -34.58 -4.27
C ALA A 213 7.47 -35.06 -3.39
N PRO A 214 7.27 -36.13 -2.59
CA PRO A 214 8.31 -36.65 -1.71
C PRO A 214 9.45 -37.25 -2.56
N LYS A 215 10.67 -36.73 -2.40
CA LYS A 215 11.87 -37.33 -3.00
C LYS A 215 12.21 -38.66 -2.31
N LYS A 216 11.85 -39.76 -2.97
CA LYS A 216 12.59 -41.05 -2.97
C LYS A 216 13.51 -41.05 -4.21
N GLU A 217 14.72 -41.58 -4.26
CA GLU A 217 15.58 -42.37 -3.37
C GLU A 217 16.96 -42.55 -4.08
N LYS A 218 17.90 -43.18 -3.37
CA LYS A 218 19.17 -43.84 -3.79
C LYS A 218 20.43 -42.95 -3.74
N GLY A 219 21.45 -43.23 -2.93
CA GLY A 219 21.74 -44.35 -2.05
C GLY A 219 23.22 -44.72 -2.19
N GLN A 220 23.95 -44.81 -1.08
CA GLN A 220 25.09 -45.71 -0.94
C GLN A 220 25.23 -46.13 0.53
N ARG A 221 25.37 -47.44 0.69
CA ARG A 221 25.41 -48.22 1.92
C ARG A 221 26.77 -48.09 2.61
N GLU A 222 26.72 -48.19 3.93
CA GLU A 222 27.55 -49.04 4.84
C GLU A 222 27.24 -48.53 6.26
N GLU A 223 27.15 -49.29 7.35
CA GLU A 223 27.00 -50.70 7.68
C GLU A 223 26.65 -50.70 9.19
N LYS A 224 25.77 -51.61 9.66
CA LYS A 224 25.68 -52.13 11.06
C LYS A 224 25.37 -51.13 12.20
N GLN A 225 24.64 -51.44 13.29
CA GLN A 225 23.85 -52.57 13.76
C GLN A 225 23.07 -52.07 15.00
N LYS A 226 21.88 -52.64 15.20
CA LYS A 226 20.99 -52.68 16.38
C LYS A 226 21.55 -52.23 17.75
N ALA A 227 20.72 -51.49 18.49
CA ALA A 227 20.24 -51.93 19.81
C ALA A 227 18.99 -51.13 20.24
N GLN A 228 17.87 -51.84 20.40
CA GLN A 228 16.73 -51.43 21.23
C GLN A 228 17.11 -51.56 22.71
N ALA A 229 16.67 -50.61 23.54
CA ALA A 229 16.33 -50.89 24.93
C ALA A 229 15.29 -49.87 25.42
N GLU A 230 14.08 -50.36 25.64
CA GLU A 230 13.04 -49.70 26.44
C GLU A 230 13.46 -49.67 27.92
N LYS A 231 13.12 -48.60 28.65
CA LYS A 231 12.41 -48.73 29.94
C LYS A 231 11.84 -47.41 30.46
N LYS A 232 10.69 -47.59 31.10
CA LYS A 232 9.70 -46.65 31.64
C LYS A 232 10.12 -45.89 32.91
N GLU A 233 9.50 -44.71 33.04
CA GLU A 233 8.91 -44.04 34.22
C GLU A 233 9.71 -43.89 35.54
N GLU A 234 9.91 -42.64 35.94
CA GLU A 234 9.45 -42.15 37.25
C GLU A 234 9.20 -40.64 37.26
N LYS A 235 8.03 -40.24 37.80
CA LYS A 235 7.60 -38.84 38.01
C LYS A 235 8.33 -38.23 39.21
N LYS A 236 8.74 -36.95 39.10
CA LYS A 236 8.66 -35.96 40.20
C LYS A 236 8.82 -34.51 39.71
N ALA A 237 7.78 -33.72 40.03
CA ALA A 237 7.67 -32.29 40.33
C ALA A 237 8.43 -31.22 39.50
N ALA A 238 7.65 -30.20 39.10
CA ALA A 238 7.98 -29.01 38.31
C ALA A 238 9.09 -28.10 38.88
N PRO A 239 9.75 -27.33 37.99
CA PRO A 239 9.56 -25.88 37.98
C PRO A 239 9.13 -25.34 36.59
N ALA A 240 8.62 -24.12 36.57
CA ALA A 240 8.05 -23.41 35.41
C ALA A 240 8.99 -23.33 34.19
N PRO A 241 8.47 -23.31 32.94
CA PRO A 241 9.31 -23.12 31.77
C PRO A 241 9.69 -21.64 31.62
N GLU A 242 11.00 -21.40 31.49
CA GLU A 242 11.57 -20.24 30.82
C GLU A 242 10.98 -20.15 29.40
N GLU A 243 10.56 -18.95 29.01
CA GLU A 243 10.07 -18.66 27.66
C GLU A 243 11.16 -18.96 26.62
N GLU A 244 10.93 -19.99 25.79
CA GLU A 244 11.69 -20.18 24.56
C GLU A 244 11.42 -18.99 23.63
N LEU A 245 12.48 -18.24 23.32
CA LEU A 245 12.45 -17.16 22.33
C LEU A 245 12.15 -17.75 20.94
N ASP A 246 11.12 -17.22 20.29
CA ASP A 246 10.65 -17.59 18.95
C ASP A 246 11.75 -17.40 17.89
N GLU A 247 11.80 -18.28 16.88
CA GLU A 247 12.65 -18.19 15.68
C GLU A 247 12.55 -16.81 14.99
N CYS A 248 11.45 -16.09 15.21
CA CYS A 248 11.25 -14.71 14.78
C CYS A 248 12.24 -13.71 15.43
N GLU A 249 12.66 -13.92 16.69
CA GLU A 249 13.62 -13.07 17.39
C GLU A 249 15.08 -13.38 17.01
N GLN A 250 15.41 -14.64 16.72
CA GLN A 250 16.72 -15.02 16.17
C GLN A 250 16.91 -14.51 14.73
N ALA A 251 15.85 -14.47 13.92
CA ALA A 251 15.90 -13.87 12.59
C ALA A 251 16.13 -12.34 12.67
N LEU A 252 15.47 -11.65 13.61
CA LEU A 252 15.67 -10.21 13.89
C LEU A 252 17.06 -9.87 14.46
N ALA A 253 17.73 -10.83 15.13
CA ALA A 253 19.09 -10.68 15.63
C ALA A 253 20.17 -10.82 14.53
N SER A 254 19.81 -11.30 13.34
CA SER A 254 20.74 -11.64 12.26
C SER A 254 20.84 -10.59 11.13
N GLU A 255 20.06 -9.51 11.17
CA GLU A 255 20.29 -8.35 10.29
C GLU A 255 21.44 -7.49 10.85
N PRO A 256 22.37 -6.99 10.00
CA PRO A 256 23.45 -6.13 10.46
C PRO A 256 22.84 -4.85 11.03
N LYS A 257 22.90 -4.70 12.37
CA LYS A 257 22.47 -3.51 13.10
C LYS A 257 23.17 -2.29 12.50
N ALA A 258 22.44 -1.51 11.70
CA ALA A 258 22.81 -0.12 11.45
C ALA A 258 22.95 0.54 12.83
N LYS A 259 24.15 1.07 13.13
CA LYS A 259 24.42 1.74 14.41
C LYS A 259 23.38 2.84 14.60
N ASP A 260 22.60 2.78 15.68
CA ASP A 260 21.64 3.83 16.03
C ASP A 260 22.40 5.17 16.15
N PRO A 261 22.12 6.16 15.29
CA PRO A 261 22.84 7.43 15.28
C PRO A 261 22.71 8.19 16.61
N PHE A 262 21.70 7.89 17.42
CA PHE A 262 21.47 8.53 18.72
C PHE A 262 22.03 7.73 19.91
N ALA A 263 22.69 6.59 19.68
CA ALA A 263 23.20 5.70 20.75
C ALA A 263 24.24 6.36 21.68
N HIS A 264 24.86 7.46 21.23
CA HIS A 264 25.84 8.23 22.02
C HIS A 264 25.19 9.22 23.00
N LEU A 265 23.87 9.45 22.90
CA LEU A 265 23.16 10.41 23.75
C LEU A 265 22.67 9.76 25.07
N PRO A 266 22.79 10.45 26.21
CA PRO A 266 22.32 9.94 27.51
C PRO A 266 20.80 9.75 27.51
N LYS A 267 20.28 8.68 28.13
CA LYS A 267 18.83 8.41 28.17
C LYS A 267 18.05 9.64 28.68
N SER A 268 17.06 10.06 27.90
CA SER A 268 16.19 11.19 28.25
C SER A 268 15.10 10.73 29.20
N THR A 269 14.65 11.62 30.09
CA THR A 269 13.48 11.41 30.95
C THR A 269 12.16 11.58 30.20
N PHE A 270 12.18 12.19 29.00
CA PHE A 270 11.01 12.38 28.17
C PHE A 270 10.73 11.17 27.30
N VAL A 271 9.59 10.50 27.53
CA VAL A 271 9.14 9.36 26.72
C VAL A 271 8.28 9.84 25.57
N LEU A 272 8.91 10.05 24.40
CA LEU A 272 8.24 10.60 23.22
C LEU A 272 7.04 9.75 22.75
N ASP A 273 7.11 8.42 22.86
CA ASP A 273 6.01 7.53 22.48
C ASP A 273 4.78 7.71 23.37
N GLU A 274 4.97 8.01 24.65
CA GLU A 274 3.87 8.30 25.57
C GLU A 274 3.21 9.63 25.23
N PHE A 275 4.01 10.66 24.95
CA PHE A 275 3.49 11.93 24.43
C PHE A 275 2.70 11.76 23.14
N LYS A 276 3.22 11.00 22.17
CA LYS A 276 2.51 10.72 20.90
C LYS A 276 1.18 10.02 21.12
N ARG A 277 1.13 9.07 22.07
CA ARG A 277 -0.10 8.37 22.44
C ARG A 277 -1.11 9.33 23.06
N LYS A 278 -0.68 10.20 23.99
CA LYS A 278 -1.53 11.22 24.60
C LYS A 278 -2.05 12.22 23.57
N TYR A 279 -1.17 12.74 22.72
CA TYR A 279 -1.52 13.64 21.63
C TYR A 279 -2.54 13.05 20.63
N SER A 280 -2.54 11.72 20.45
CA SER A 280 -3.45 11.05 19.51
C SER A 280 -4.83 10.72 20.11
N ASN A 281 -4.91 10.55 21.42
CA ASN A 281 -6.07 9.96 22.10
C ASN A 281 -6.79 10.94 23.03
N GLU A 282 -6.13 12.03 23.41
CA GLU A 282 -6.64 13.01 24.38
C GLU A 282 -6.69 14.41 23.76
N ASP A 283 -7.34 15.36 24.44
CA ASP A 283 -7.47 16.73 23.95
C ASP A 283 -6.11 17.45 23.89
N THR A 284 -5.82 18.06 22.74
CA THR A 284 -4.51 18.67 22.47
C THR A 284 -4.22 19.87 23.37
N LEU A 285 -5.21 20.74 23.59
CA LEU A 285 -5.01 22.01 24.30
C LEU A 285 -4.98 21.84 25.81
N THR A 286 -5.85 20.98 26.34
CA THR A 286 -6.05 20.81 27.78
C THR A 286 -5.23 19.68 28.39
N VAL A 287 -4.77 18.71 27.58
CA VAL A 287 -4.02 17.55 28.08
C VAL A 287 -2.68 17.36 27.41
N ALA A 288 -2.63 17.23 26.08
CA ALA A 288 -1.39 16.85 25.40
C ALA A 288 -0.30 17.94 25.47
N LEU A 289 -0.67 19.21 25.28
CA LEU A 289 0.27 20.34 25.38
C LEU A 289 0.78 20.59 26.80
N PRO A 290 -0.05 20.61 27.86
CA PRO A 290 0.44 20.65 29.23
C PRO A 290 1.41 19.50 29.55
N TYR A 291 1.05 18.26 29.17
CA TYR A 291 1.91 17.10 29.35
C TYR A 291 3.25 17.26 28.63
N PHE A 292 3.23 17.74 27.38
CA PHE A 292 4.43 18.03 26.60
C PHE A 292 5.38 18.95 27.36
N TRP A 293 4.90 20.10 27.83
CA TRP A 293 5.75 21.09 28.51
C TRP A 293 6.22 20.66 29.89
N GLU A 294 5.44 19.87 30.61
CA GLU A 294 5.80 19.32 31.93
C GLU A 294 6.89 18.25 31.82
N HIS A 295 6.83 17.40 30.79
CA HIS A 295 7.72 16.25 30.64
C HIS A 295 8.86 16.47 29.65
N LEU A 296 8.86 17.57 28.88
CA LEU A 296 9.90 17.87 27.89
C LEU A 296 11.26 18.03 28.58
N ASP A 297 12.13 17.06 28.31
CA ASP A 297 13.54 17.12 28.65
C ASP A 297 14.26 18.06 27.67
N ARG A 298 14.58 19.25 28.16
CA ARG A 298 15.20 20.33 27.37
C ARG A 298 16.64 20.04 26.95
N ASP A 299 17.32 19.16 27.69
CA ASP A 299 18.69 18.73 27.36
C ASP A 299 18.65 17.53 26.40
N GLY A 300 17.63 16.68 26.54
CA GLY A 300 17.40 15.51 25.70
C GLY A 300 16.76 15.78 24.34
N TYR A 301 15.96 16.83 24.18
CA TYR A 301 15.22 17.11 22.96
C TYR A 301 15.34 18.58 22.53
N SER A 302 15.29 18.82 21.23
CA SER A 302 15.29 20.16 20.65
C SER A 302 14.07 20.42 19.78
N LEU A 303 13.66 21.69 19.76
CA LEU A 303 12.56 22.21 18.95
C LEU A 303 13.11 22.93 17.73
N TRP A 304 12.49 22.72 16.58
CA TRP A 304 12.91 23.31 15.32
C TRP A 304 11.70 23.81 14.53
N TYR A 305 11.84 24.99 13.95
CA TYR A 305 10.91 25.53 12.98
C TYR A 305 11.45 25.26 11.57
N ALA A 306 10.59 24.73 10.71
CA ALA A 306 10.89 24.44 9.31
C ALA A 306 10.00 25.28 8.40
N GLU A 307 10.56 25.87 7.34
CA GLU A 307 9.81 26.59 6.31
C GLU A 307 10.29 26.21 4.91
N TYR A 308 9.36 25.93 4.00
CA TYR A 308 9.69 25.46 2.66
C TYR A 308 10.23 26.61 1.79
N ARG A 309 11.37 26.38 1.14
CA ARG A 309 12.12 27.40 0.40
C ARG A 309 11.54 27.79 -0.95
N PHE A 310 10.70 26.95 -1.54
CA PHE A 310 10.24 27.09 -2.93
C PHE A 310 8.71 27.20 -3.04
N PRO A 311 8.06 28.19 -2.39
CA PRO A 311 6.59 28.31 -2.42
C PRO A 311 6.04 28.50 -3.84
N GLU A 312 6.83 29.05 -4.77
CA GLU A 312 6.50 29.22 -6.18
C GLU A 312 6.23 27.88 -6.91
N GLU A 313 6.82 26.78 -6.44
CA GLU A 313 6.63 25.44 -7.02
C GLU A 313 5.33 24.77 -6.54
N LEU A 314 4.65 25.37 -5.56
CA LEU A 314 3.45 24.81 -4.94
C LEU A 314 2.18 25.21 -5.72
N CYS A 315 1.89 24.46 -6.80
CA CYS A 315 0.75 24.77 -7.68
C CYS A 315 -0.62 24.39 -7.06
N GLN A 316 -0.86 23.12 -6.76
CA GLN A 316 -2.17 22.67 -6.26
C GLN A 316 -2.03 22.22 -4.81
N THR A 317 -2.95 22.66 -3.93
CA THR A 317 -2.88 22.36 -2.49
C THR A 317 -2.81 20.86 -2.21
N PHE A 318 -3.53 20.03 -2.96
CA PHE A 318 -3.46 18.57 -2.80
C PHE A 318 -2.09 17.99 -3.19
N MET A 319 -1.41 18.56 -4.19
CA MET A 319 -0.06 18.14 -4.58
C MET A 319 0.97 18.55 -3.52
N SER A 320 0.84 19.76 -2.99
CA SER A 320 1.64 20.26 -1.87
C SER A 320 1.46 19.38 -0.61
N CYS A 321 0.24 18.93 -0.32
CA CYS A 321 -0.03 17.97 0.74
C CYS A 321 0.60 16.59 0.49
N ASN A 322 0.62 16.14 -0.76
CA ASN A 322 1.31 14.90 -1.13
C ASN A 322 2.82 15.01 -0.97
N LEU A 323 3.40 16.20 -1.17
CA LEU A 323 4.82 16.46 -0.95
C LEU A 323 5.19 16.29 0.54
N ILE A 324 4.40 16.87 1.45
CA ILE A 324 4.57 16.68 2.91
C ILE A 324 4.46 15.20 3.27
N THR A 325 3.44 14.52 2.75
CA THR A 325 3.20 13.09 3.02
C THR A 325 4.36 12.22 2.50
N GLY A 326 4.90 12.55 1.33
CA GLY A 326 6.06 11.88 0.76
C GLY A 326 7.32 12.04 1.61
N MET A 327 7.58 13.26 2.12
CA MET A 327 8.72 13.50 3.02
C MET A 327 8.59 12.65 4.30
N PHE A 328 7.41 12.61 4.91
CA PHE A 328 7.16 11.79 6.11
C PHE A 328 7.39 10.30 5.86
N GLN A 329 7.00 9.79 4.69
CA GLN A 329 7.25 8.40 4.32
C GLN A 329 8.74 8.08 4.17
N ARG A 330 9.52 9.01 3.63
CA ARG A 330 10.98 8.85 3.47
C ARG A 330 11.72 8.94 4.82
N LEU A 331 11.17 9.66 5.79
CA LEU A 331 11.72 9.83 7.14
C LEU A 331 11.26 8.76 8.14
N ASP A 332 10.66 7.64 7.71
CA ASP A 332 10.04 6.67 8.62
C ASP A 332 10.97 6.12 9.72
N LYS A 333 12.26 5.94 9.41
CA LYS A 333 13.28 5.51 10.39
C LYS A 333 13.51 6.54 11.51
N LEU A 334 13.31 7.83 11.23
CA LEU A 334 13.46 8.93 12.18
C LEU A 334 12.25 9.04 13.11
N ARG A 335 11.11 8.43 12.74
CA ARG A 335 9.84 8.49 13.46
C ARG A 335 9.98 8.14 14.94
N LYS A 336 10.76 7.11 15.31
CA LYS A 336 10.95 6.71 16.71
C LYS A 336 11.53 7.82 17.61
N ASN A 337 12.33 8.71 17.02
CA ASN A 337 13.10 9.73 17.75
C ASN A 337 12.65 11.16 17.44
N ALA A 338 11.52 11.32 16.74
CA ALA A 338 11.03 12.62 16.33
C ALA A 338 9.50 12.70 16.29
N PHE A 339 8.99 13.92 16.45
CA PHE A 339 7.59 14.27 16.28
C PHE A 339 7.52 15.59 15.53
N ALA A 340 6.56 15.77 14.63
CA ALA A 340 6.36 17.07 14.00
C ALA A 340 4.90 17.35 13.64
N SER A 341 4.57 18.63 13.58
CA SER A 341 3.34 19.12 12.97
C SER A 341 3.70 20.06 11.83
N VAL A 342 3.34 19.68 10.61
CA VAL A 342 3.60 20.45 9.38
C VAL A 342 2.27 20.86 8.79
N ILE A 343 2.15 22.14 8.43
CA ILE A 343 0.91 22.74 7.95
C ILE A 343 1.17 23.32 6.55
N LEU A 344 0.20 23.08 5.66
CA LEU A 344 0.02 23.81 4.43
C LEU A 344 -0.89 25.01 4.69
N PHE A 345 -0.43 26.19 4.31
CA PHE A 345 -1.18 27.44 4.37
C PHE A 345 -1.51 27.96 2.96
N GLY A 346 -2.59 28.74 2.85
CA GLY A 346 -3.00 29.42 1.62
C GLY A 346 -3.90 28.59 0.70
N THR A 347 -3.90 28.95 -0.59
CA THR A 347 -4.76 28.36 -1.63
C THR A 347 -3.93 27.93 -2.84
N SER A 348 -4.54 27.25 -3.82
CA SER A 348 -3.82 26.80 -5.02
C SER A 348 -3.14 27.98 -5.72
N ASN A 349 -1.86 27.79 -6.08
CA ASN A 349 -0.94 28.76 -6.67
C ASN A 349 -0.53 29.92 -5.74
N ASN A 350 -0.96 29.90 -4.47
CA ASN A 350 -0.50 30.81 -3.43
C ASN A 350 -0.47 30.10 -2.09
N SER A 351 0.33 29.03 -2.02
CA SER A 351 0.47 28.21 -0.80
C SER A 351 1.88 28.30 -0.21
N SER A 352 2.02 27.96 1.06
CA SER A 352 3.31 27.83 1.75
C SER A 352 3.25 26.67 2.73
N ILE A 353 4.41 26.08 3.03
CA ILE A 353 4.53 24.95 3.95
C ILE A 353 5.48 25.35 5.06
N SER A 354 5.07 25.13 6.29
CA SER A 354 5.92 25.30 7.46
C SER A 354 5.53 24.30 8.55
N GLY A 355 6.41 24.09 9.52
CA GLY A 355 6.16 23.11 10.57
C GLY A 355 7.04 23.25 11.79
N VAL A 356 6.57 22.67 12.89
CA VAL A 356 7.30 22.57 14.15
C VAL A 356 7.71 21.12 14.36
N TRP A 357 9.01 20.89 14.54
CA TRP A 357 9.63 19.58 14.71
C TRP A 357 10.27 19.48 16.10
N VAL A 358 10.14 18.29 16.67
CA VAL A 358 10.76 17.86 17.93
C VAL A 358 11.72 16.73 17.57
N PHE A 359 13.01 16.92 17.82
CA PHE A 359 14.04 15.91 17.55
C PHE A 359 14.74 15.50 18.84
N ARG A 360 15.12 14.24 18.91
CA ARG A 360 16.04 13.75 19.93
C ARG A 360 17.43 14.38 19.73
N GLY A 361 18.00 14.90 20.80
CA GLY A 361 19.29 15.57 20.80
C GLY A 361 19.18 17.08 20.57
N GLN A 362 20.32 17.77 20.62
CA GLN A 362 20.40 19.22 20.50
C GLN A 362 20.71 19.73 19.08
N GLU A 363 21.07 18.82 18.19
CA GLU A 363 21.41 19.13 16.80
C GLU A 363 20.25 18.72 15.87
N LEU A 364 20.27 19.25 14.65
CA LEU A 364 19.31 18.86 13.63
C LEU A 364 19.50 17.38 13.31
N ALA A 365 18.42 16.59 13.26
CA ALA A 365 18.55 15.15 13.11
C ALA A 365 19.03 14.71 11.71
N PHE A 366 18.69 15.46 10.65
CA PHE A 366 18.91 15.01 9.26
C PHE A 366 20.38 14.73 8.89
N PRO A 367 21.37 15.56 9.28
CA PRO A 367 22.78 15.28 8.98
C PRO A 367 23.34 14.03 9.66
N LEU A 368 22.68 13.51 10.70
CA LEU A 368 23.16 12.37 11.49
C LEU A 368 23.07 11.02 10.74
N SER A 369 22.26 10.95 9.68
CA SER A 369 22.16 9.75 8.84
C SER A 369 21.96 10.13 7.37
N PRO A 370 22.72 9.54 6.43
CA PRO A 370 22.47 9.72 5.00
C PRO A 370 21.03 9.38 4.59
N ASP A 371 20.38 8.44 5.29
CA ASP A 371 19.00 8.03 5.04
C ASP A 371 17.97 9.12 5.39
N TRP A 372 18.35 10.14 6.17
CA TRP A 372 17.46 11.21 6.62
C TRP A 372 17.66 12.52 5.87
N GLN A 373 18.70 12.62 5.03
CA GLN A 373 19.01 13.84 4.26
C GLN A 373 18.05 14.09 3.07
N VAL A 374 16.89 13.45 3.08
CA VAL A 374 15.91 13.54 2.00
C VAL A 374 15.03 14.77 2.22
N ASP A 375 14.97 15.64 1.21
CA ASP A 375 14.13 16.85 1.13
C ASP A 375 14.38 17.93 2.19
N TYR A 376 15.16 17.65 3.24
CA TYR A 376 15.39 18.61 4.32
C TYR A 376 16.08 19.90 3.83
N GLU A 377 16.88 19.83 2.76
CA GLU A 377 17.53 20.99 2.14
C GLU A 377 16.53 21.96 1.49
N SER A 378 15.36 21.45 1.09
CA SER A 378 14.26 22.25 0.56
C SER A 378 13.56 23.08 1.65
N TYR A 379 13.97 22.93 2.92
CA TYR A 379 13.47 23.71 4.05
C TYR A 379 14.58 24.58 4.67
N THR A 380 14.20 25.72 5.20
CA THR A 380 15.01 26.48 6.18
C THR A 380 14.72 25.94 7.56
N TRP A 381 15.75 25.81 8.40
CA TRP A 381 15.63 25.26 9.75
C TRP A 381 16.11 26.29 10.76
N ARG A 382 15.26 26.62 11.73
CA ARG A 382 15.59 27.52 12.84
C ARG A 382 15.36 26.78 14.15
N LYS A 383 16.41 26.64 14.96
CA LYS A 383 16.28 26.09 16.31
C LYS A 383 15.45 27.04 17.16
N LEU A 384 14.46 26.51 17.86
CA LEU A 384 13.56 27.25 18.73
C LEU A 384 14.03 27.13 20.19
N ASP A 385 13.87 28.20 20.96
CA ASP A 385 14.14 28.21 22.39
C ASP A 385 12.88 27.83 23.18
N PRO A 386 12.85 26.66 23.86
CA PRO A 386 11.71 26.23 24.68
C PRO A 386 11.29 27.22 25.78
N GLY A 387 12.18 28.13 26.20
CA GLY A 387 11.89 29.17 27.19
C GLY A 387 11.18 30.42 26.64
N SER A 388 11.17 30.60 25.32
CA SER A 388 10.61 31.79 24.67
C SER A 388 9.10 31.73 24.49
N GLU A 389 8.43 32.87 24.65
CA GLU A 389 6.99 32.98 24.41
C GLU A 389 6.63 32.72 22.95
N GLU A 390 7.48 33.13 22.01
CA GLU A 390 7.34 32.82 20.57
C GLU A 390 7.23 31.31 20.34
N THR A 391 8.11 30.51 20.97
CA THR A 391 8.10 29.05 20.80
C THR A 391 6.87 28.42 21.42
N ARG A 392 6.37 28.93 22.55
CA ARG A 392 5.12 28.46 23.16
C ARG A 392 3.92 28.71 22.27
N VAL A 393 3.84 29.88 21.65
CA VAL A 393 2.79 30.22 20.68
C VAL A 393 2.90 29.31 19.46
N LEU A 394 4.08 29.17 18.85
CA LEU A 394 4.29 28.31 17.69
C LEU A 394 3.92 26.85 17.98
N VAL A 395 4.41 26.27 19.07
CA VAL A 395 4.08 24.88 19.43
C VAL A 395 2.58 24.73 19.65
N ARG A 396 1.93 25.66 20.36
CA ARG A 396 0.49 25.63 20.57
C ARG A 396 -0.26 25.64 19.24
N GLU A 397 -0.04 26.67 18.41
CA GLU A 397 -0.77 26.85 17.16
C GLU A 397 -0.55 25.69 16.18
N TYR A 398 0.70 25.19 16.06
CA TYR A 398 0.99 24.08 15.16
C TYR A 398 0.50 22.75 15.69
N PHE A 399 0.51 22.52 17.00
CA PHE A 399 0.08 21.22 17.53
C PHE A 399 -1.44 21.13 17.61
N SER A 400 -2.17 22.23 17.86
CA SER A 400 -3.63 22.23 17.81
C SER A 400 -4.21 22.45 16.40
N TRP A 401 -3.40 22.96 15.46
CA TRP A 401 -3.88 23.50 14.18
C TRP A 401 -4.86 24.67 14.32
N GLU A 402 -4.84 25.33 15.48
CA GLU A 402 -5.71 26.45 15.82
C GLU A 402 -4.88 27.64 16.24
N GLY A 403 -5.02 28.77 15.55
CA GLY A 403 -4.20 29.95 15.80
C GLY A 403 -4.45 31.04 14.76
N ALA A 404 -3.87 32.22 15.01
CA ALA A 404 -3.88 33.29 14.04
C ALA A 404 -2.74 33.15 13.02
N PHE A 405 -1.73 32.33 13.32
CA PHE A 405 -0.58 32.04 12.44
C PHE A 405 0.05 33.32 11.88
N GLN A 406 0.17 34.35 12.72
CA GLN A 406 0.54 35.72 12.32
C GLN A 406 1.90 35.77 11.61
N HIS A 407 2.81 34.85 11.95
CA HIS A 407 4.13 34.72 11.33
C HIS A 407 4.10 34.19 9.90
N VAL A 408 3.04 33.49 9.47
CA VAL A 408 2.90 32.99 8.08
C VAL A 408 2.08 33.97 7.22
N GLY A 409 1.10 34.66 7.81
CA GLY A 409 0.25 35.62 7.10
C GLY A 409 -0.68 35.01 6.04
N LYS A 410 -0.85 33.67 6.05
CA LYS A 410 -1.75 32.93 5.15
C LYS A 410 -2.72 32.08 5.96
N ALA A 411 -3.93 31.88 5.45
CA ALA A 411 -4.95 31.06 6.13
C ALA A 411 -4.53 29.59 6.22
N PHE A 412 -4.90 28.92 7.30
CA PHE A 412 -4.75 27.48 7.44
C PHE A 412 -5.48 26.73 6.32
N CYS A 413 -4.81 25.76 5.68
CA CYS A 413 -5.42 24.89 4.68
C CYS A 413 -5.51 23.45 5.19
N GLN A 414 -4.37 22.82 5.49
CA GLN A 414 -4.33 21.43 5.94
C GLN A 414 -3.09 21.14 6.79
N GLY A 415 -3.26 20.42 7.90
CA GLY A 415 -2.17 19.94 8.75
C GLY A 415 -1.85 18.46 8.55
N LYS A 416 -0.60 18.09 8.82
CA LYS A 416 -0.09 16.71 8.82
C LYS A 416 0.82 16.51 10.04
N ILE A 417 0.65 15.38 10.72
CA ILE A 417 1.47 15.00 11.88
C ILE A 417 2.47 13.91 11.48
N PHE A 418 3.73 14.13 11.81
CA PHE A 418 4.79 13.13 11.80
C PHE A 418 4.92 12.55 13.21
N LYS A 419 4.54 11.28 13.39
CA LYS A 419 4.57 10.60 14.68
C LYS A 419 4.82 9.12 14.51
#